data_AF-A0A534TQN9-F1
#
_entry.id   AF-A0A534TQN9-F1
#
_cell.length_a   1.000
_cell.length_b   1.000
_cell.length_c   1.000
_cell.angle_alpha   90.00
_cell.angle_beta   90.00
_cell.angle_gamma   90.00
#
_symmetry.space_group_name_H-M   'P 1'
#
loop_
_entity.id
_entity.type
_entity.pdbx_description
1 polymer ?
#
loop_
_entity_poly.entity_id
_entity_poly.type
_entity_poly.pdbx_seq_one_letter_code
_entity_poly.pdbx_strand_id
1 'polypeptide(L)'
;MTGAIVLLAAAALLSGPLDFNARDMRIEPQGRRVLLDGDVRLTRGDLHVTGEHAVAEYGKQSAQKARARKAEAVAGGQTVERFTVRGNVRVQRGSRTATGEQGVVDVKGQTLVLTGTLETPPMVRDGAETLSGERILLRLDSEDVDVIRPRVVLRRSLAEEGHAAPPTPVKVEADHLVLLQARRLARFTDDVVLRRGDAVARSPRMEARYDADGQLTRLELRGGVDVRQGDRRATGESADYDAQARTLVLQGDPKLYDQGDVLTGDRIDLALDSKEVRVERARGRLRPEAHKREAAAQ
;
A
#
# COMPACT_ATOMS: atom_id res chain seq x y z
N MET A 1 -16.10 -6.98 4.20
CA MET A 1 -15.32 -5.73 4.03
C MET A 1 -13.89 -6.17 3.79
N THR A 2 -13.30 -5.85 2.65
CA THR A 2 -11.97 -6.36 2.24
C THR A 2 -10.88 -5.44 2.78
N GLY A 3 -9.98 -5.99 3.59
CA GLY A 3 -9.12 -5.23 4.50
C GLY A 3 -7.65 -5.05 4.12
N ALA A 4 -7.14 -5.47 2.97
CA ALA A 4 -5.90 -4.86 2.47
C ALA A 4 -6.26 -3.50 1.86
N ILE A 5 -5.32 -2.57 1.68
CA ILE A 5 -5.57 -1.45 0.76
C ILE A 5 -5.85 -2.08 -0.61
N VAL A 6 -7.13 -2.25 -0.91
CA VAL A 6 -7.59 -2.84 -2.16
C VAL A 6 -7.59 -1.69 -3.12
N LEU A 7 -6.59 -1.67 -4.00
CA LEU A 7 -6.53 -0.65 -5.02
C LEU A 7 -7.74 -0.75 -5.95
N LEU A 8 -8.07 0.38 -6.58
CA LEU A 8 -9.14 0.46 -7.56
C LEU A 8 -8.99 -0.70 -8.56
N ALA A 9 -9.98 -1.60 -8.59
CA ALA A 9 -9.91 -2.79 -9.43
C ALA A 9 -9.74 -2.38 -10.90
N ALA A 10 -8.63 -2.85 -11.48
CA ALA A 10 -8.15 -2.45 -12.80
C ALA A 10 -9.08 -2.88 -13.94
N ALA A 11 -9.74 -4.03 -13.79
CA ALA A 11 -10.57 -4.62 -14.83
C ALA A 11 -11.68 -3.67 -15.35
N ALA A 12 -12.21 -2.82 -14.48
CA ALA A 12 -13.24 -1.86 -14.83
C ALA A 12 -12.74 -0.69 -15.71
N LEU A 13 -11.42 -0.42 -15.73
CA LEU A 13 -10.83 0.62 -16.57
C LEU A 13 -10.91 0.29 -18.07
N LEU A 14 -11.12 -0.99 -18.42
CA LEU A 14 -10.93 -1.48 -19.80
C LEU A 14 -12.23 -1.97 -20.47
N SER A 15 -13.32 -2.18 -19.73
CA SER A 15 -14.59 -2.70 -20.27
C SER A 15 -15.68 -1.64 -20.38
N GLY A 16 -16.47 -1.65 -21.47
CA GLY A 16 -17.65 -0.79 -21.65
C GLY A 16 -17.38 0.59 -22.28
N PRO A 17 -18.44 1.34 -22.62
CA PRO A 17 -18.34 2.68 -23.19
C PRO A 17 -17.72 3.66 -22.17
N LEU A 18 -16.97 4.63 -22.67
CA LEU A 18 -16.40 5.73 -21.89
C LEU A 18 -17.13 7.02 -22.25
N ASP A 19 -17.84 7.58 -21.28
CA ASP A 19 -18.42 8.91 -21.40
C ASP A 19 -17.38 9.95 -21.00
N PHE A 20 -17.37 11.09 -21.69
CA PHE A 20 -16.49 12.19 -21.35
C PHE A 20 -17.16 13.56 -21.51
N ASN A 21 -16.66 14.53 -20.74
CA ASN A 21 -16.94 15.94 -20.86
C ASN A 21 -15.60 16.70 -20.73
N ALA A 22 -15.40 17.73 -21.57
CA ALA A 22 -14.26 18.63 -21.54
C ALA A 22 -14.66 19.95 -22.20
N ARG A 23 -13.87 21.02 -21.97
CA ARG A 23 -14.10 22.31 -22.63
C ARG A 23 -13.78 22.28 -24.12
N ASP A 24 -12.68 21.61 -24.48
CA ASP A 24 -12.24 21.44 -25.87
C ASP A 24 -11.88 19.99 -26.16
N MET A 25 -12.12 19.58 -27.41
CA MET A 25 -11.73 18.28 -27.93
C MET A 25 -11.07 18.44 -29.30
N ARG A 26 -9.86 17.89 -29.44
CA ARG A 26 -9.14 17.85 -30.71
C ARG A 26 -8.84 16.41 -31.11
N ILE A 27 -9.19 16.05 -32.34
CA ILE A 27 -8.82 14.78 -32.96
C ILE A 27 -7.62 15.04 -33.87
N GLU A 28 -6.55 14.28 -33.69
CA GLU A 28 -5.36 14.33 -34.53
C GLU A 28 -5.17 12.99 -35.26
N PRO A 29 -5.76 12.81 -36.45
CA PRO A 29 -5.74 11.52 -37.15
C PRO A 29 -4.32 11.04 -37.49
N GLN A 30 -3.45 11.96 -37.91
CA GLN A 30 -2.04 11.66 -38.24
C GLN A 30 -1.26 11.20 -36.99
N GLY A 31 -1.53 11.85 -35.85
CA GLY A 31 -0.97 11.48 -34.55
C GLY A 31 -1.66 10.28 -33.90
N ARG A 32 -2.77 9.79 -34.48
CA ARG A 32 -3.63 8.73 -33.94
C ARG A 32 -4.00 8.99 -32.48
N ARG A 33 -4.43 10.21 -32.18
CA ARG A 33 -4.79 10.59 -30.82
C ARG A 33 -5.98 11.53 -30.75
N VAL A 34 -6.65 11.48 -29.61
CA VAL A 34 -7.68 12.44 -29.19
C VAL A 34 -7.16 13.16 -27.96
N LEU A 35 -7.31 14.48 -27.96
CA LEU A 35 -6.92 15.39 -26.90
C LEU A 35 -8.20 15.99 -26.32
N LEU A 36 -8.30 15.98 -25.00
CA LEU A 36 -9.35 16.64 -24.23
C LEU A 36 -8.69 17.69 -23.34
N ASP A 37 -9.21 18.91 -23.34
CA ASP A 37 -8.61 20.03 -22.64
C ASP A 37 -9.66 20.80 -21.82
N GLY A 38 -9.32 21.12 -20.57
CA GLY A 38 -10.13 21.90 -19.65
C GLY A 38 -11.26 21.09 -18.99
N ASP A 39 -11.25 21.05 -17.66
CA ASP A 39 -12.27 20.38 -16.82
C ASP A 39 -12.65 18.97 -17.30
N VAL A 40 -11.65 18.16 -17.66
CA VAL A 40 -11.89 16.81 -18.18
C VAL A 40 -12.57 15.96 -17.10
N ARG A 41 -13.71 15.38 -17.45
CA ARG A 41 -14.45 14.41 -16.64
C ARG A 41 -14.74 13.19 -17.48
N LEU A 42 -14.39 12.03 -16.96
CA LEU A 42 -14.54 10.74 -17.63
C LEU A 42 -15.36 9.84 -16.73
N THR A 43 -16.32 9.12 -17.30
CA THR A 43 -17.17 8.19 -16.57
C THR A 43 -17.27 6.87 -17.32
N ARG A 44 -17.16 5.77 -16.58
CA ARG A 44 -17.35 4.42 -17.08
C ARG A 44 -17.90 3.54 -15.97
N GLY A 45 -19.19 3.21 -16.05
CA GLY A 45 -19.86 2.53 -14.94
C GLY A 45 -19.76 3.36 -13.65
N ASP A 46 -19.20 2.78 -12.59
CA ASP A 46 -18.97 3.42 -11.29
C ASP A 46 -17.60 4.12 -11.17
N LEU A 47 -16.79 4.11 -12.23
CA LEU A 47 -15.52 4.80 -12.29
C LEU A 47 -15.74 6.24 -12.75
N HIS A 48 -15.25 7.18 -11.95
CA HIS A 48 -15.15 8.60 -12.31
C HIS A 48 -13.69 9.04 -12.28
N VAL A 49 -13.25 9.71 -13.34
CA VAL A 49 -11.90 10.30 -13.43
C VAL A 49 -12.03 11.76 -13.80
N THR A 50 -11.35 12.64 -13.07
CA THR A 50 -11.25 14.05 -13.38
C THR A 50 -9.80 14.48 -13.55
N GLY A 51 -9.56 15.48 -14.39
CA GLY A 51 -8.27 16.14 -14.55
C GLY A 51 -8.38 17.39 -15.44
N GLU A 52 -7.25 18.00 -15.76
CA GLU A 52 -7.20 19.19 -16.61
C GLU A 52 -7.05 18.84 -18.09
N HIS A 53 -6.25 17.82 -18.39
CA HIS A 53 -5.98 17.38 -19.75
C HIS A 53 -6.05 15.86 -19.85
N ALA A 54 -6.57 15.34 -20.96
CA ALA A 54 -6.49 13.92 -21.26
C ALA A 54 -6.09 13.65 -22.71
N VAL A 55 -5.34 12.56 -22.91
CA VAL A 55 -4.88 12.10 -24.21
C VAL A 55 -5.19 10.62 -24.35
N ALA A 56 -5.93 10.27 -25.39
CA ALA A 56 -6.13 8.88 -25.82
C ALA A 56 -5.34 8.63 -27.09
N GLU A 57 -4.42 7.66 -27.07
CA GLU A 57 -3.60 7.26 -28.22
C GLU A 57 -4.06 5.90 -28.74
N TYR A 58 -4.21 5.78 -30.07
CA TYR A 58 -4.75 4.59 -30.74
C TYR A 58 -3.68 3.81 -31.49
N GLY A 59 -3.81 2.49 -31.46
CA GLY A 59 -2.93 1.57 -32.17
C GLY A 59 -3.00 1.64 -33.68
N LYS A 60 -1.97 1.11 -34.34
CA LYS A 60 -1.99 0.96 -35.80
C LYS A 60 -2.98 -0.14 -36.15
N GLN A 61 -4.07 0.20 -36.82
CA GLN A 61 -4.99 -0.79 -37.37
C GLN A 61 -4.24 -1.63 -38.42
N SER A 62 -4.14 -2.96 -38.24
CA SER A 62 -3.52 -3.80 -39.27
C SER A 62 -4.39 -3.80 -40.52
N ALA A 63 -3.78 -3.53 -41.69
CA ALA A 63 -4.47 -3.46 -42.99
C ALA A 63 -5.24 -4.75 -43.34
N GLN A 64 -4.92 -5.87 -42.70
CA GLN A 64 -5.56 -7.16 -42.89
C GLN A 64 -6.97 -7.24 -42.26
N LYS A 65 -7.27 -6.46 -41.20
CA LYS A 65 -8.62 -6.38 -40.59
C LYS A 65 -9.53 -5.31 -41.24
N ALA A 66 -8.99 -4.43 -42.08
CA ALA A 66 -9.76 -3.39 -42.76
C ALA A 66 -10.71 -3.95 -43.84
N ARG A 67 -10.39 -5.12 -44.43
CA ARG A 67 -11.26 -5.77 -45.44
C ARG A 67 -12.44 -6.56 -44.84
N ALA A 68 -12.44 -6.87 -43.55
CA ALA A 68 -13.44 -7.73 -42.92
C ALA A 68 -14.63 -6.98 -42.27
N ARG A 69 -14.60 -5.65 -42.15
CA ARG A 69 -15.64 -4.85 -41.47
C ARG A 69 -16.35 -3.85 -42.40
N LYS A 70 -16.71 -4.28 -43.61
CA LYS A 70 -17.59 -3.48 -44.50
C LYS A 70 -19.09 -3.68 -44.20
N ALA A 71 -19.42 -4.44 -43.15
CA ALA A 71 -20.75 -4.51 -42.54
C ALA A 71 -20.59 -4.13 -41.06
N GLU A 72 -21.51 -3.35 -40.52
CA GLU A 72 -21.52 -2.75 -39.17
C GLU A 72 -20.66 -1.47 -38.98
N ALA A 73 -21.20 -0.38 -39.51
CA ALA A 73 -20.84 0.97 -39.10
C ALA A 73 -21.76 1.43 -37.95
N VAL A 74 -21.30 1.31 -36.71
CA VAL A 74 -21.68 2.19 -35.58
C VAL A 74 -20.48 2.32 -34.64
N ALA A 75 -20.01 3.56 -34.42
CA ALA A 75 -19.01 4.00 -33.44
C ALA A 75 -17.65 3.27 -33.35
N GLY A 76 -16.62 3.83 -34.01
CA GLY A 76 -15.27 3.96 -33.44
C GLY A 76 -14.52 2.68 -33.05
N GLY A 77 -14.31 1.74 -33.99
CA GLY A 77 -13.57 0.49 -33.77
C GLY A 77 -12.05 0.60 -33.58
N GLN A 78 -11.52 1.67 -32.99
CA GLN A 78 -10.10 1.80 -32.65
C GLN A 78 -9.85 1.44 -31.18
N THR A 79 -8.93 0.51 -30.93
CA THR A 79 -8.50 0.15 -29.58
C THR A 79 -7.53 1.20 -29.06
N VAL A 80 -7.89 1.88 -27.97
CA VAL A 80 -6.97 2.76 -27.23
C VAL A 80 -5.80 1.90 -26.73
N GLU A 81 -4.57 2.29 -27.06
CA GLU A 81 -3.35 1.65 -26.56
C GLU A 81 -2.86 2.31 -25.29
N ARG A 82 -2.95 3.64 -25.22
CA ARG A 82 -2.50 4.42 -24.07
C ARG A 82 -3.48 5.54 -23.78
N PHE A 83 -3.76 5.73 -22.50
CA PHE A 83 -4.59 6.81 -22.00
C PHE A 83 -3.84 7.58 -20.93
N THR A 84 -3.74 8.90 -21.05
CA THR A 84 -3.04 9.76 -20.10
C THR A 84 -3.99 10.84 -19.61
N VAL A 85 -4.06 11.07 -18.30
CA VAL A 85 -4.75 12.21 -17.68
C VAL A 85 -3.73 13.00 -16.87
N ARG A 86 -3.78 14.33 -16.93
CA ARG A 86 -2.85 15.26 -16.26
C ARG A 86 -3.59 16.40 -15.59
N GLY A 87 -2.94 16.94 -14.56
CA GLY A 87 -3.38 18.09 -13.78
C GLY A 87 -4.49 17.71 -12.81
N ASN A 88 -4.20 17.77 -11.50
CA ASN A 88 -5.19 17.54 -10.44
C ASN A 88 -6.00 16.25 -10.63
N VAL A 89 -5.34 15.16 -11.04
CA VAL A 89 -6.00 13.90 -11.37
C VAL A 89 -6.67 13.34 -10.12
N ARG A 90 -7.95 13.06 -10.23
CA ARG A 90 -8.73 12.34 -9.21
C ARG A 90 -9.48 11.21 -9.87
N VAL A 91 -9.30 10.01 -9.32
CA VAL A 91 -10.01 8.80 -9.69
C VAL A 91 -10.87 8.40 -8.51
N GLN A 92 -12.13 8.07 -8.75
CA GLN A 92 -13.06 7.59 -7.74
C GLN A 92 -13.80 6.36 -8.24
N ARG A 93 -13.95 5.37 -7.37
CA ARG A 93 -14.77 4.18 -7.61
C ARG A 93 -15.36 3.67 -6.30
N GLY A 94 -16.67 3.75 -6.16
CA GLY A 94 -17.32 3.52 -4.87
C GLY A 94 -16.75 4.44 -3.77
N SER A 95 -16.31 3.86 -2.66
CA SER A 95 -15.65 4.56 -1.54
C SER A 95 -14.14 4.81 -1.76
N ARG A 96 -13.56 4.28 -2.82
CA ARG A 96 -12.12 4.34 -3.09
C ARG A 96 -11.78 5.56 -3.92
N THR A 97 -10.67 6.19 -3.59
CA THR A 97 -10.16 7.36 -4.33
C THR A 97 -8.67 7.22 -4.59
N ALA A 98 -8.21 7.73 -5.72
CA ALA A 98 -6.81 7.94 -6.00
C ALA A 98 -6.59 9.36 -6.53
N THR A 99 -5.52 10.01 -6.11
CA THR A 99 -5.16 11.36 -6.50
C THR A 99 -3.71 11.43 -6.95
N GLY A 100 -3.40 12.27 -7.92
CA GLY A 100 -2.03 12.54 -8.38
C GLY A 100 -2.00 13.65 -9.42
N GLU A 101 -0.82 13.93 -9.97
CA GLU A 101 -0.67 14.92 -11.05
C GLU A 101 -0.81 14.29 -12.43
N GLN A 102 -0.52 13.00 -12.56
CA GLN A 102 -0.65 12.29 -13.82
C GLN A 102 -1.03 10.83 -13.59
N GLY A 103 -2.06 10.38 -14.31
CA GLY A 103 -2.42 8.97 -14.44
C GLY A 103 -2.17 8.51 -15.88
N VAL A 104 -1.46 7.39 -16.04
CA VAL A 104 -1.20 6.78 -17.35
C VAL A 104 -1.69 5.34 -17.32
N VAL A 105 -2.55 4.97 -18.25
CA VAL A 105 -2.96 3.59 -18.52
C VAL A 105 -2.29 3.16 -19.83
N ASP A 106 -1.47 2.12 -19.76
CA ASP A 106 -0.95 1.39 -20.92
C ASP A 106 -1.72 0.08 -21.04
N VAL A 107 -2.61 -0.01 -22.03
CA VAL A 107 -3.48 -1.16 -22.26
C VAL A 107 -2.66 -2.36 -22.75
N LYS A 108 -1.63 -2.12 -23.57
CA LYS A 108 -0.78 -3.18 -24.11
C LYS A 108 0.17 -3.71 -23.05
N GLY A 109 0.76 -2.81 -22.28
CA GLY A 109 1.63 -3.13 -21.14
C GLY A 109 0.86 -3.65 -19.92
N GLN A 110 -0.48 -3.53 -19.92
CA GLN A 110 -1.34 -3.88 -18.80
C GLN A 110 -0.91 -3.19 -17.50
N THR A 111 -0.64 -1.88 -17.57
CA THR A 111 -0.25 -1.09 -16.40
C THR A 111 -1.07 0.18 -16.27
N LEU A 112 -1.35 0.57 -15.03
CA LEU A 112 -1.70 1.93 -14.66
C LEU A 112 -0.59 2.50 -13.79
N VAL A 113 -0.14 3.71 -14.10
CA VAL A 113 0.87 4.43 -13.32
C VAL A 113 0.29 5.76 -12.86
N LEU A 114 0.34 6.01 -11.57
CA LEU A 114 -0.03 7.27 -10.94
C LEU A 114 1.23 7.93 -10.37
N THR A 115 1.47 9.17 -10.78
CA THR A 115 2.60 10.00 -10.35
C THR A 115 2.10 11.36 -9.87
N GLY A 116 2.93 12.05 -9.11
CA GLY A 116 2.63 13.35 -8.52
C GLY A 116 3.89 14.19 -8.37
N THR A 117 3.82 15.24 -7.57
CA THR A 117 5.01 16.03 -7.19
C THR A 117 5.46 15.66 -5.78
N LEU A 118 6.56 16.26 -5.31
CA LEU A 118 6.97 16.12 -3.91
C LEU A 118 5.97 16.77 -2.95
N GLU A 119 5.28 17.83 -3.37
CA GLU A 119 4.26 18.53 -2.59
C GLU A 119 2.91 17.81 -2.63
N THR A 120 2.57 17.24 -3.79
CA THR A 120 1.33 16.49 -4.05
C THR A 120 1.65 15.07 -4.54
N PRO A 121 2.19 14.19 -3.67
CA PRO A 121 2.50 12.83 -4.06
C PRO A 121 1.23 12.06 -4.43
N PRO A 122 1.33 11.07 -5.34
CA PRO A 122 0.20 10.21 -5.63
C PRO A 122 -0.25 9.49 -4.37
N MET A 123 -1.56 9.42 -4.17
CA MET A 123 -2.17 8.83 -2.99
C MET A 123 -3.40 8.04 -3.37
N VAL A 124 -3.54 6.86 -2.79
CA VAL A 124 -4.73 6.02 -2.84
C VAL A 124 -5.32 5.95 -1.44
N ARG A 125 -6.65 6.07 -1.37
CA ARG A 125 -7.41 5.96 -0.14
C ARG A 125 -8.52 4.94 -0.32
N ASP A 126 -8.58 4.00 0.61
CA ASP A 126 -9.68 3.04 0.76
C ASP A 126 -10.24 3.15 2.18
N GLY A 127 -11.42 3.76 2.31
CA GLY A 127 -12.00 4.08 3.61
C GLY A 127 -11.06 4.93 4.47
N ALA A 128 -10.63 4.38 5.61
CA ALA A 128 -9.73 5.04 6.56
C ALA A 128 -8.23 4.80 6.27
N GLU A 129 -7.91 3.94 5.31
CA GLU A 129 -6.55 3.56 4.98
C GLU A 129 -6.00 4.39 3.83
N THR A 130 -4.70 4.69 3.86
CA THR A 130 -4.03 5.46 2.81
C THR A 130 -2.70 4.84 2.42
N LEU A 131 -2.42 4.86 1.12
CA LEU A 131 -1.14 4.49 0.51
C LEU A 131 -0.68 5.68 -0.35
N SER A 132 0.48 6.23 -0.04
CA SER A 132 1.16 7.20 -0.91
C SER A 132 2.58 6.73 -1.23
N GLY A 133 3.21 7.38 -2.19
CA GLY A 133 4.61 7.18 -2.57
C GLY A 133 5.00 8.15 -3.67
N GLU A 134 6.15 7.97 -4.31
CA GLU A 134 6.53 8.79 -5.46
C GLU A 134 5.84 8.36 -6.74
N ARG A 135 5.67 7.05 -6.88
CA ARG A 135 5.06 6.39 -8.03
C ARG A 135 4.28 5.20 -7.51
N ILE A 136 3.03 5.09 -7.95
CA ILE A 136 2.18 3.92 -7.72
C ILE A 136 1.93 3.29 -9.09
N LEU A 137 2.39 2.05 -9.28
CA LEU A 137 2.12 1.26 -10.47
C LEU A 137 1.19 0.11 -10.09
N LEU A 138 0.10 -0.04 -10.84
CA LEU A 138 -0.85 -1.14 -10.75
C LEU A 138 -0.73 -1.98 -12.02
N ARG A 139 -0.54 -3.29 -11.87
CA ARG A 139 -0.62 -4.24 -12.96
C ARG A 139 -2.08 -4.62 -13.18
N LEU A 140 -2.60 -4.45 -14.39
CA LEU A 140 -4.03 -4.60 -14.69
C LEU A 140 -4.47 -6.06 -14.81
N ASP A 141 -3.52 -6.97 -15.05
CA ASP A 141 -3.73 -8.41 -15.24
C ASP A 141 -3.76 -9.19 -13.93
N SER A 142 -2.90 -8.80 -12.99
CA SER A 142 -2.64 -9.46 -11.71
C SER A 142 -3.16 -8.66 -10.53
N GLU A 143 -3.51 -7.39 -10.74
CA GLU A 143 -3.86 -6.41 -9.71
C GLU A 143 -2.75 -6.13 -8.70
N ASP A 144 -1.54 -6.63 -8.95
CA ASP A 144 -0.37 -6.37 -8.11
C ASP A 144 0.06 -4.92 -8.20
N VAL A 145 0.57 -4.39 -7.08
CA VAL A 145 0.93 -2.98 -6.95
C VAL A 145 2.37 -2.83 -6.53
N ASP A 146 3.05 -1.90 -7.19
CA ASP A 146 4.44 -1.52 -6.97
C ASP A 146 4.50 -0.05 -6.59
N VAL A 147 5.12 0.27 -5.44
CA VAL A 147 5.22 1.63 -4.93
C VAL A 147 6.66 1.97 -4.56
N ILE A 148 7.13 3.10 -5.07
CA ILE A 148 8.42 3.69 -4.72
C ILE A 148 8.24 4.67 -3.56
N ARG A 149 9.10 4.55 -2.55
CA ARG A 149 9.06 5.27 -1.26
C ARG A 149 7.65 5.26 -0.65
N PRO A 150 7.08 4.07 -0.39
CA PRO A 150 5.75 3.94 0.18
C PRO A 150 5.63 4.62 1.54
N ARG A 151 4.49 5.27 1.76
CA ARG A 151 3.97 5.64 3.09
C ARG A 151 2.56 5.08 3.22
N VAL A 152 2.42 4.06 4.07
CA VAL A 152 1.17 3.38 4.35
C VAL A 152 0.65 3.81 5.70
N VAL A 153 -0.64 4.12 5.81
CA VAL A 153 -1.32 4.37 7.07
C VAL A 153 -2.54 3.46 7.16
N LEU A 154 -2.51 2.54 8.13
CA LEU A 154 -3.59 1.61 8.44
C LEU A 154 -4.24 2.06 9.74
N ARG A 155 -5.54 2.37 9.69
CA ARG A 155 -6.30 2.88 10.86
C ARG A 155 -7.20 1.83 11.51
N ARG A 156 -7.27 0.63 10.95
CA ARG A 156 -8.07 -0.43 11.53
C ARG A 156 -7.57 -0.82 12.92
N SER A 157 -8.51 -1.20 13.76
CA SER A 157 -8.25 -1.78 15.06
C SER A 157 -7.45 -3.08 14.89
N LEU A 158 -6.15 -3.07 15.23
CA LEU A 158 -5.60 -4.25 15.90
C LEU A 158 -6.39 -4.29 17.21
N ALA A 159 -7.36 -5.21 17.32
CA ALA A 159 -8.33 -5.23 18.40
C ALA A 159 -7.65 -4.95 19.75
N GLU A 160 -7.91 -3.78 20.31
CA GLU A 160 -7.68 -3.51 21.72
C GLU A 160 -9.03 -3.79 22.37
N GLU A 161 -9.16 -4.93 23.04
CA GLU A 161 -10.38 -5.22 23.78
C GLU A 161 -10.57 -4.15 24.87
N GLY A 162 -11.74 -3.51 24.87
CA GLY A 162 -12.26 -2.81 26.04
C GLY A 162 -12.04 -1.29 26.14
N HIS A 163 -11.46 -0.60 25.15
CA HIS A 163 -11.30 0.86 25.23
C HIS A 163 -12.13 1.63 24.19
N ALA A 164 -12.86 2.63 24.66
CA ALA A 164 -13.56 3.64 23.84
C ALA A 164 -12.60 4.61 23.10
N ALA A 165 -11.30 4.33 23.11
CA ALA A 165 -10.29 5.13 22.42
C ALA A 165 -10.21 4.70 20.94
N PRO A 166 -10.04 5.65 20.01
CA PRO A 166 -9.85 5.30 18.61
C PRO A 166 -8.58 4.46 18.43
N PRO A 167 -8.59 3.45 17.55
CA PRO A 167 -7.46 2.57 17.34
C PRO A 167 -6.22 3.36 16.91
N THR A 168 -5.09 3.08 17.57
CA THR A 168 -3.80 3.68 17.23
C THR A 168 -3.39 3.29 15.81
N PRO A 169 -3.23 4.24 14.88
CA PRO A 169 -2.86 3.92 13.50
C PRO A 169 -1.47 3.29 13.39
N VAL A 170 -1.35 2.31 12.50
CA VAL A 170 -0.06 1.74 12.09
C VAL A 170 0.43 2.50 10.86
N LYS A 171 1.66 2.99 10.92
CA LYS A 171 2.33 3.63 9.78
C LYS A 171 3.50 2.77 9.33
N VAL A 172 3.67 2.59 8.04
CA VAL A 172 4.81 1.85 7.46
C VAL A 172 5.43 2.70 6.37
N GLU A 173 6.74 2.88 6.46
CA GLU A 173 7.58 3.54 5.46
C GLU A 173 8.71 2.60 5.05
N ALA A 174 9.14 2.66 3.79
CA ALA A 174 10.25 1.90 3.21
C ALA A 174 10.68 2.56 1.90
N ASP A 175 11.69 2.02 1.22
CA ASP A 175 12.03 2.45 -0.14
C ASP A 175 11.16 1.78 -1.21
N HIS A 176 10.71 0.55 -0.96
CA HIS A 176 9.90 -0.19 -1.91
C HIS A 176 8.78 -1.00 -1.25
N LEU A 177 7.61 -1.02 -1.89
CA LEU A 177 6.49 -1.88 -1.53
C LEU A 177 5.99 -2.63 -2.76
N VAL A 178 5.83 -3.95 -2.64
CA VAL A 178 5.06 -4.78 -3.56
C VAL A 178 3.85 -5.36 -2.83
N LEU A 179 2.65 -5.13 -3.34
CA LEU A 179 1.43 -5.81 -2.95
C LEU A 179 1.12 -6.90 -3.97
N LEU A 180 1.09 -8.16 -3.51
CA LEU A 180 0.75 -9.32 -4.32
C LEU A 180 -0.68 -9.74 -4.01
N GLN A 181 -1.63 -9.41 -4.87
CA GLN A 181 -3.07 -9.57 -4.59
C GLN A 181 -3.45 -11.04 -4.42
N ALA A 182 -3.07 -11.88 -5.39
CA ALA A 182 -3.37 -13.31 -5.35
C ALA A 182 -2.81 -14.02 -4.11
N ARG A 183 -1.72 -13.49 -3.53
CA ARG A 183 -1.06 -14.03 -2.34
C ARG A 183 -1.47 -13.34 -1.03
N ARG A 184 -2.22 -12.22 -1.12
CA ARG A 184 -2.55 -11.35 0.01
C ARG A 184 -1.33 -11.02 0.87
N LEU A 185 -0.27 -10.59 0.18
CA LEU A 185 1.05 -10.33 0.76
C LEU A 185 1.50 -8.92 0.43
N ALA A 186 1.87 -8.15 1.44
CA ALA A 186 2.59 -6.90 1.30
C ALA A 186 4.05 -7.13 1.67
N ARG A 187 4.97 -6.80 0.75
CA ARG A 187 6.41 -6.93 0.95
C ARG A 187 7.06 -5.56 0.85
N PHE A 188 7.64 -5.13 1.96
CA PHE A 188 8.42 -3.90 2.09
C PHE A 188 9.89 -4.25 2.11
N THR A 189 10.70 -3.53 1.33
CA THR A 189 12.15 -3.72 1.29
C THR A 189 12.86 -2.40 1.37
N ASP A 190 14.03 -2.47 2.01
CA ASP A 190 15.00 -1.41 2.23
C ASP A 190 14.46 -0.28 3.13
N ASP A 191 15.20 -0.01 4.22
CA ASP A 191 14.86 0.99 5.25
C ASP A 191 13.41 0.93 5.78
N VAL A 192 12.90 -0.27 6.07
CA VAL A 192 11.55 -0.43 6.62
C VAL A 192 11.46 0.16 8.02
N VAL A 193 10.51 1.07 8.22
CA VAL A 193 10.15 1.66 9.51
C VAL A 193 8.65 1.49 9.73
N LEU A 194 8.29 0.68 10.71
CA LEU A 194 6.92 0.52 11.20
C LEU A 194 6.74 1.33 12.48
N ARG A 195 5.64 2.07 12.60
CA ARG A 195 5.29 2.86 13.78
C ARG A 195 3.85 2.60 14.22
N ARG A 196 3.63 2.41 15.52
CA ARG A 196 2.30 2.33 16.13
C ARG A 196 2.36 2.97 17.51
N GLY A 197 1.75 4.14 17.67
CA GLY A 197 1.88 4.90 18.91
C GLY A 197 3.33 5.31 19.17
N ASP A 198 3.85 4.95 20.33
CA ASP A 198 5.26 5.13 20.73
C ASP A 198 6.18 4.00 20.25
N ALA A 199 5.63 2.88 19.79
CA ALA A 199 6.39 1.74 19.29
C ALA A 199 6.92 1.98 17.88
N VAL A 200 8.20 1.68 17.66
CA VAL A 200 8.91 1.77 16.38
C VAL A 200 9.69 0.49 16.13
N ALA A 201 9.43 -0.19 15.01
CA ALA A 201 10.21 -1.32 14.54
C ALA A 201 10.95 -0.96 13.25
N ARG A 202 12.21 -1.38 13.15
CA ARG A 202 13.07 -1.16 11.99
C ARG A 202 13.67 -2.47 11.50
N SER A 203 13.77 -2.64 10.20
CA SER A 203 14.42 -3.78 9.56
C SER A 203 14.68 -3.52 8.07
N PRO A 204 15.62 -4.21 7.41
CA PRO A 204 15.75 -4.16 5.96
C PRO A 204 14.56 -4.73 5.20
N ARG A 205 13.82 -5.70 5.74
CA ARG A 205 12.70 -6.33 5.04
C ARG A 205 11.55 -6.64 5.98
N MET A 206 10.34 -6.42 5.48
CA MET A 206 9.11 -6.76 6.18
C MET A 206 8.09 -7.39 5.23
N GLU A 207 7.50 -8.52 5.64
CA GLU A 207 6.38 -9.16 4.95
C GLU A 207 5.15 -9.17 5.85
N ALA A 208 4.01 -8.69 5.34
CA ALA A 208 2.72 -8.73 6.02
C ALA A 208 1.72 -9.57 5.21
N ARG A 209 1.15 -10.60 5.84
CA ARG A 209 0.17 -11.50 5.23
C ARG A 209 -1.22 -11.19 5.75
N TYR A 210 -2.21 -11.35 4.87
CA TYR A 210 -3.60 -11.06 5.17
C TYR A 210 -4.54 -12.21 4.83
N ASP A 211 -5.64 -12.32 5.57
CA ASP A 211 -6.74 -13.23 5.24
C ASP A 211 -7.68 -12.66 4.16
N ALA A 212 -8.75 -13.39 3.83
CA ALA A 212 -9.70 -12.99 2.80
C ALA A 212 -10.49 -11.71 3.16
N ASP A 213 -10.67 -11.45 4.46
CA ASP A 213 -11.26 -10.22 4.99
C ASP A 213 -10.23 -9.09 5.10
N GLY A 214 -8.99 -9.37 4.71
CA GLY A 214 -7.84 -8.47 4.71
C GLY A 214 -7.32 -8.13 6.11
N GLN A 215 -7.66 -8.92 7.13
CA GLN A 215 -7.05 -8.79 8.45
C GLN A 215 -5.61 -9.31 8.42
N LEU A 216 -4.74 -8.70 9.22
CA LEU A 216 -3.34 -9.11 9.34
C LEU A 216 -3.34 -10.47 10.04
N THR A 217 -2.66 -11.45 9.45
CA THR A 217 -2.48 -12.78 10.05
C THR A 217 -1.06 -12.95 10.56
N ARG A 218 -0.08 -12.50 9.79
CA ARG A 218 1.34 -12.61 10.13
C ARG A 218 2.12 -11.39 9.66
N LEU A 219 3.10 -10.99 10.46
CA LEU A 219 4.09 -9.98 10.10
C LEU A 219 5.49 -10.53 10.38
N GLU A 220 6.37 -10.47 9.39
CA GLU A 220 7.72 -11.00 9.48
C GLU A 220 8.72 -9.88 9.17
N LEU A 221 9.64 -9.61 10.09
CA LEU A 221 10.76 -8.70 9.91
C LEU A 221 12.07 -9.51 9.85
N ARG A 222 12.98 -9.12 8.94
CA ARG A 222 14.23 -9.86 8.65
C ARG A 222 15.39 -8.91 8.34
N GLY A 223 16.62 -9.40 8.53
CA GLY A 223 17.86 -8.71 8.15
C GLY A 223 18.45 -7.83 9.25
N GLY A 224 18.12 -8.13 10.50
CA GLY A 224 18.43 -7.25 11.63
C GLY A 224 17.21 -6.40 11.99
N VAL A 225 16.54 -6.80 13.05
CA VAL A 225 15.36 -6.17 13.62
C VAL A 225 15.75 -5.37 14.85
N ASP A 226 15.24 -4.15 14.93
CA ASP A 226 15.33 -3.28 16.11
C ASP A 226 13.95 -2.71 16.41
N VAL A 227 13.40 -3.08 17.55
CA VAL A 227 12.09 -2.64 18.04
C VAL A 227 12.32 -1.79 19.29
N ARG A 228 11.72 -0.61 19.35
CA ARG A 228 11.73 0.28 20.52
C ARG A 228 10.31 0.66 20.91
N GLN A 229 10.05 0.70 22.21
CA GLN A 229 8.79 1.19 22.77
C GLN A 229 9.08 1.80 24.14
N GLY A 230 8.94 3.11 24.30
CA GLY A 230 9.43 3.82 25.48
C GLY A 230 10.91 3.50 25.74
N ASP A 231 11.20 3.04 26.97
CA ASP A 231 12.54 2.61 27.39
C ASP A 231 12.89 1.16 27.01
N ARG A 232 11.93 0.41 26.48
CA ARG A 232 12.15 -0.98 26.03
C ARG A 232 12.75 -1.01 24.65
N ARG A 233 13.72 -1.90 24.47
CA ARG A 233 14.32 -2.19 23.17
C ARG A 233 14.51 -3.68 22.98
N ALA A 234 14.03 -4.22 21.88
CA ALA A 234 14.30 -5.60 21.47
C ALA A 234 15.09 -5.61 20.15
N THR A 235 16.08 -6.48 20.03
CA THR A 235 16.87 -6.67 18.81
C THR A 235 16.99 -8.15 18.49
N GLY A 236 17.18 -8.50 17.22
CA GLY A 236 17.47 -9.86 16.74
C GLY A 236 17.67 -9.88 15.23
N GLU A 237 18.03 -11.01 14.63
CA GLU A 237 18.10 -11.15 13.17
C GLU A 237 16.71 -11.13 12.53
N SER A 238 15.72 -11.69 13.23
CA SER A 238 14.34 -11.79 12.77
C SER A 238 13.34 -11.56 13.88
N ALA A 239 12.15 -11.10 13.49
CA ALA A 239 11.00 -11.02 14.36
C ALA A 239 9.73 -11.49 13.62
N ASP A 240 9.01 -12.42 14.22
CA ASP A 240 7.77 -13.01 13.70
C ASP A 240 6.62 -12.66 14.63
N TYR A 241 5.65 -11.90 14.11
CA TYR A 241 4.43 -11.59 14.83
C TYR A 241 3.27 -12.41 14.26
N ASP A 242 2.64 -13.17 15.14
CA ASP A 242 1.38 -13.85 14.88
C ASP A 242 0.23 -13.00 15.42
N ALA A 243 -0.66 -12.56 14.54
CA ALA A 243 -1.75 -11.67 14.92
C ALA A 243 -2.88 -12.38 15.69
N GLN A 244 -3.04 -13.69 15.50
CA GLN A 244 -4.05 -14.50 16.18
C GLN A 244 -3.58 -14.86 17.59
N ALA A 245 -2.35 -15.33 17.73
CA ALA A 245 -1.73 -15.64 19.01
C ALA A 245 -1.21 -14.40 19.75
N ARG A 246 -1.20 -13.23 19.10
CA ARG A 246 -0.74 -11.94 19.63
C ARG A 246 0.64 -12.05 20.28
N THR A 247 1.52 -12.80 19.61
CA THR A 247 2.85 -13.16 20.10
C THR A 247 3.89 -12.68 19.10
N LEU A 248 4.92 -11.99 19.61
CA LEU A 248 6.10 -11.58 18.85
C LEU A 248 7.28 -12.48 19.26
N VAL A 249 7.88 -13.16 18.28
CA VAL A 249 9.01 -14.07 18.47
C VAL A 249 10.26 -13.44 17.85
N LEU A 250 11.30 -13.21 18.65
CA LEU A 250 12.62 -12.76 18.17
C LEU A 250 13.61 -13.92 18.14
N GLN A 251 14.41 -13.99 17.07
CA GLN A 251 15.43 -15.03 16.85
C GLN A 251 16.70 -14.46 16.21
N GLY A 252 17.77 -15.26 16.24
CA GLY A 252 19.10 -14.87 15.75
C GLY A 252 19.76 -13.84 16.66
N ASP A 253 20.35 -14.32 17.75
CA ASP A 253 20.95 -13.52 18.82
C ASP A 253 20.03 -12.46 19.44
N PRO A 254 18.78 -12.83 19.83
CA PRO A 254 17.83 -11.88 20.36
C PRO A 254 18.28 -11.28 21.69
N LYS A 255 18.02 -9.98 21.85
CA LYS A 255 18.30 -9.22 23.08
C LYS A 255 17.12 -8.34 23.43
N LEU A 256 16.72 -8.33 24.69
CA LEU A 256 15.71 -7.43 25.24
C LEU A 256 16.37 -6.57 26.30
N TYR A 257 16.18 -5.26 26.19
CA TYR A 257 16.58 -4.25 27.15
C TYR A 257 15.31 -3.63 27.73
N ASP A 258 15.21 -3.61 29.06
CA ASP A 258 14.05 -3.04 29.77
C ASP A 258 14.51 -2.34 31.03
N GLN A 259 14.47 -1.01 31.08
CA GLN A 259 14.79 -0.22 32.28
C GLN A 259 16.11 -0.62 32.99
N GLY A 260 17.14 -0.99 32.22
CA GLY A 260 18.45 -1.41 32.72
C GLY A 260 18.64 -2.92 32.89
N ASP A 261 17.56 -3.70 32.74
CA ASP A 261 17.61 -5.15 32.57
C ASP A 261 18.08 -5.49 31.15
N VAL A 262 18.81 -6.59 31.04
CA VAL A 262 19.23 -7.14 29.76
C VAL A 262 18.96 -8.64 29.77
N LEU A 263 18.15 -9.10 28.82
CA LEU A 263 17.87 -10.52 28.58
C LEU A 263 18.35 -10.90 27.19
N THR A 264 18.95 -12.08 27.09
CA THR A 264 19.45 -12.68 25.86
C THR A 264 19.16 -14.17 25.88
N GLY A 265 19.10 -14.80 24.71
CA GLY A 265 18.85 -16.24 24.59
C GLY A 265 18.90 -16.66 23.14
N ASP A 266 18.43 -17.87 22.85
CA ASP A 266 18.34 -18.36 21.46
C ASP A 266 17.03 -17.91 20.79
N ARG A 267 16.00 -17.66 21.62
CA ARG A 267 14.66 -17.21 21.23
C ARG A 267 14.01 -16.41 22.35
N ILE A 268 13.33 -15.31 22.01
CA ILE A 268 12.53 -14.51 22.94
C ILE A 268 11.10 -14.42 22.42
N ASP A 269 10.14 -14.92 23.19
CA ASP A 269 8.71 -14.85 22.91
C ASP A 269 8.07 -13.80 23.80
N LEU A 270 7.37 -12.84 23.18
CA LEU A 270 6.70 -11.73 23.85
C LEU A 270 5.19 -11.86 23.58
N ALA A 271 4.43 -12.19 24.61
CA ALA A 271 2.96 -12.18 24.55
C ALA A 271 2.47 -10.73 24.76
N LEU A 272 1.84 -10.14 23.74
CA LEU A 272 1.49 -8.72 23.78
C LEU A 272 0.33 -8.40 24.73
N ASP A 273 -0.55 -9.37 25.00
CA ASP A 273 -1.71 -9.19 25.88
C ASP A 273 -1.34 -9.34 27.35
N SER A 274 -0.71 -10.45 27.72
CA SER A 274 -0.28 -10.71 29.10
C SER A 274 0.99 -9.96 29.48
N LYS A 275 1.72 -9.41 28.50
CA LYS A 275 3.07 -8.84 28.64
C LYS A 275 4.10 -9.86 29.15
N GLU A 276 3.82 -11.15 29.02
CA GLU A 276 4.74 -12.23 29.41
C GLU A 276 5.93 -12.29 28.44
N VAL A 277 7.12 -12.50 29.00
CA VAL A 277 8.37 -12.68 28.26
C VAL A 277 8.93 -14.05 28.57
N ARG A 278 9.02 -14.92 27.55
CA ARG A 278 9.65 -16.23 27.65
C ARG A 278 10.96 -16.22 26.87
N VAL A 279 12.05 -16.62 27.51
CA VAL A 279 13.37 -16.67 26.89
C VAL A 279 13.90 -18.09 26.92
N GLU A 280 14.21 -18.64 25.75
CA GLU A 280 14.85 -19.95 25.65
C GLU A 280 16.36 -19.81 25.83
N ARG A 281 16.93 -20.67 26.69
CA ARG A 281 18.36 -20.66 27.05
C ARG A 281 18.81 -19.28 27.57
N ALA A 282 17.98 -18.72 28.43
CA ALA A 282 18.11 -17.37 28.96
C ALA A 282 19.46 -17.11 29.63
N ARG A 283 20.03 -15.97 29.29
CA ARG A 283 21.14 -15.33 30.00
C ARG A 283 20.79 -13.87 30.16
N GLY A 284 21.00 -13.32 31.34
CA GLY A 284 20.65 -11.93 31.55
C GLY A 284 21.19 -11.34 32.83
N ARG A 285 21.00 -10.03 32.94
CA ARG A 285 21.27 -9.25 34.13
C ARG A 285 20.00 -8.50 34.48
N LEU A 286 19.48 -8.73 35.66
CA LEU A 286 18.36 -7.98 36.23
C LEU A 286 18.91 -6.94 37.21
N ARG A 287 18.30 -5.76 37.21
CA ARG A 287 18.57 -4.62 38.10
C ARG A 287 17.26 -4.21 38.79
N PRO A 288 16.85 -4.94 39.84
CA PRO A 288 15.57 -4.70 40.52
C PRO A 288 15.42 -3.28 41.08
N GLU A 289 16.53 -2.63 41.45
CA GLU A 289 16.53 -1.26 41.99
C GLU A 289 16.19 -0.18 40.96
N ALA A 290 16.32 -0.47 39.65
CA ALA A 290 15.95 0.46 38.59
C ALA A 290 14.42 0.65 38.51
N HIS A 291 13.66 -0.41 38.81
CA HIS A 291 12.18 -0.41 38.83
C HIS A 291 11.60 0.30 40.07
N LYS A 292 12.36 0.45 41.16
CA LYS A 292 11.89 1.10 42.41
C LYS A 292 11.91 2.63 42.37
N ARG A 293 12.76 3.25 41.54
CA ARG A 293 12.91 4.72 41.50
C ARG A 293 11.75 5.44 40.83
N GLU A 294 11.00 4.78 39.94
CA GLU A 294 9.76 5.32 39.36
C GLU A 294 8.58 5.25 40.33
N ALA A 295 8.44 4.16 41.09
CA ALA A 295 7.35 3.99 42.06
C ALA A 295 7.42 4.97 43.24
N ALA A 296 8.58 5.60 43.48
CA ALA A 296 8.76 6.62 44.53
C ALA A 296 8.71 8.06 44.00
N ALA A 297 8.54 8.26 42.69
CA ALA A 297 8.48 9.57 42.03
C ALA A 297 7.09 9.92 41.45
N GLN A 298 6.10 9.04 41.67
CA GLN A 298 4.67 9.28 41.42
C GLN A 298 3.93 9.36 42.75
#